data_AF-A0A5E4QNL5-F1
#
_entry.id   AF-A0A5E4QNL5-F1
#
_cell.length_a   1.000
_cell.length_b   1.000
_cell.length_c   1.000
_cell.angle_alpha   90.00
_cell.angle_beta   90.00
_cell.angle_gamma   90.00
#
_symmetry.space_group_name_H-M   'P 1'
#
loop_
_entity.id
_entity.type
_entity.pdbx_description
1 polymer ?
#
loop_
_entity_poly.entity_id
_entity_poly.type
_entity_poly.pdbx_seq_one_letter_code
_entity_poly.pdbx_strand_id
1 'polypeptide(L)'
;MNKNYKKIKQVRNKKLLPDLSEEGELTKEIVLSTKEKHGVPAGSRLFSHHTLASVRKLHFFHPFFLPQDSLDIVLAAVYNHSKERFADKEDLYLQPETVGCKTWRRLRNTVDKIPSAQIPMRQIDEFRSPFVSN
;
A
#
# COMPACT_ATOMS: atom_id res chain seq x y z
N MET A 1 -9.46 -16.90 22.47
CA MET A 1 -10.09 -16.06 21.42
C MET A 1 -9.18 -16.07 20.19
N ASN A 2 -9.47 -16.89 19.18
CA ASN A 2 -8.68 -16.94 17.93
C ASN A 2 -9.16 -15.85 16.97
N LYS A 3 -8.43 -14.74 16.89
CA LYS A 3 -8.61 -13.73 15.83
C LYS A 3 -8.03 -14.30 14.54
N ASN A 4 -8.90 -14.78 13.64
CA ASN A 4 -8.54 -15.11 12.26
C ASN A 4 -8.16 -13.82 11.52
N TYR A 5 -6.88 -13.44 11.59
CA TYR A 5 -6.38 -12.32 10.80
C TYR A 5 -6.33 -12.72 9.32
N LYS A 6 -7.23 -12.15 8.53
CA LYS A 6 -7.18 -12.24 7.08
C LYS A 6 -5.88 -11.61 6.59
N LYS A 7 -5.05 -12.38 5.89
CA LYS A 7 -3.78 -11.90 5.32
C LYS A 7 -4.05 -10.81 4.28
N ILE A 8 -3.64 -9.58 4.58
CA ILE A 8 -3.73 -8.45 3.66
C ILE A 8 -2.76 -8.69 2.50
N LYS A 9 -3.24 -8.57 1.26
CA LYS A 9 -2.42 -8.74 0.06
C LYS A 9 -2.05 -7.38 -0.52
N GLN A 10 -0.77 -7.09 -0.63
CA GLN A 10 -0.28 -5.90 -1.33
C GLN A 10 -0.31 -6.15 -2.84
N VAL A 11 -0.98 -5.26 -3.57
CA VAL A 11 -1.07 -5.31 -5.03
C VAL A 11 -0.58 -4.00 -5.61
N ARG A 12 0.14 -4.04 -6.74
CA ARG A 12 0.60 -2.83 -7.43
C ARG A 12 -0.55 -1.83 -7.63
N ASN A 13 -0.34 -0.60 -7.19
CA ASN A 13 -1.30 0.47 -7.39
C ASN A 13 -1.41 0.80 -8.88
N LYS A 14 -2.65 0.88 -9.37
CA LYS A 14 -2.93 1.26 -10.75
C LYS A 14 -3.40 2.71 -10.90
N LYS A 15 -3.65 3.42 -9.79
CA LYS A 15 -4.07 4.82 -9.77
C LYS A 15 -2.91 5.76 -10.15
N LEU A 16 -3.26 7.00 -10.47
CA LEU A 16 -2.32 8.07 -10.78
C LEU A 16 -1.58 8.59 -9.53
N LEU A 17 -2.26 8.54 -8.38
CA LEU A 17 -1.72 8.89 -7.08
C LEU A 17 -1.33 7.64 -6.29
N PRO A 18 -0.17 7.66 -5.60
CA PRO A 18 0.16 6.63 -4.63
C PRO A 18 -0.81 6.65 -3.46
N ASP A 19 -0.98 5.50 -2.82
CA ASP A 19 -1.74 5.40 -1.58
C ASP A 19 -0.78 5.57 -0.40
N LEU A 20 -0.92 6.71 0.29
CA LEU A 20 -0.12 7.10 1.46
C LEU A 20 -0.99 7.28 2.71
N SER A 21 -2.22 6.77 2.68
CA SER A 21 -3.19 6.91 3.77
C SER A 21 -2.70 6.34 5.11
N GLU A 22 -1.80 5.35 5.09
CA GLU A 22 -1.19 4.79 6.30
C GLU A 22 0.06 5.57 6.78
N GLU A 23 0.65 6.38 5.91
CA GLU A 23 1.88 7.13 6.19
C GLU A 23 1.60 8.52 6.74
N GLY A 24 0.52 9.16 6.31
CA GLY A 24 0.23 10.55 6.61
C GLY A 24 -1.03 11.07 5.95
N GLU A 25 -1.23 12.37 6.10
CA GLU A 25 -2.37 13.09 5.54
C GLU A 25 -1.94 14.18 4.56
N LEU A 26 -2.80 14.43 3.58
CA LEU A 26 -2.67 15.54 2.64
C LEU A 26 -3.62 16.65 3.08
N THR A 27 -3.09 17.80 3.46
CA THR A 27 -3.89 18.97 3.86
C THR A 27 -4.58 19.63 2.66
N LYS A 28 -4.05 19.42 1.45
CA LYS A 28 -4.59 19.94 0.19
C LYS A 28 -4.71 18.82 -0.83
N GLU A 29 -5.70 18.94 -1.71
CA GLU A 29 -5.85 18.02 -2.83
C GLU A 29 -4.75 18.24 -3.87
N ILE A 30 -4.26 17.13 -4.44
CA ILE A 30 -3.29 17.16 -5.52
C ILE A 30 -4.04 17.35 -6.83
N VAL A 31 -3.81 18.48 -7.49
CA VAL A 31 -4.38 18.75 -8.82
C VAL A 31 -3.69 17.89 -9.86
N LEU A 32 -4.44 17.01 -10.50
CA LEU A 32 -3.96 16.16 -11.59
C LEU A 32 -4.34 16.78 -12.94
N SER A 33 -3.39 16.85 -13.87
CA SER A 33 -3.68 17.32 -15.25
C SER A 33 -4.53 16.36 -16.06
N THR A 34 -4.53 15.06 -15.73
CA THR A 34 -5.28 14.05 -16.46
C THR A 34 -5.93 13.06 -15.50
N LYS A 35 -7.07 12.51 -15.94
CA LYS A 35 -7.73 11.37 -15.29
C LYS A 35 -7.27 10.04 -15.90
N GLU A 36 -6.71 10.09 -17.10
CA GLU A 36 -6.26 8.93 -17.85
C GLU A 36 -4.84 8.52 -17.47
N LYS A 37 -4.64 7.20 -17.42
CA LYS A 37 -3.33 6.62 -17.13
C LYS A 37 -2.44 6.47 -18.35
N HIS A 38 -3.06 6.24 -19.49
CA HIS A 38 -2.43 6.00 -20.78
C HIS A 38 -2.83 7.15 -21.72
N GLY A 39 -2.03 7.43 -22.75
CA GLY A 39 -2.34 8.49 -23.72
C GLY A 39 -1.78 9.88 -23.38
N VAL A 40 -1.17 10.05 -22.20
CA VAL A 40 -0.53 11.32 -21.83
C VAL A 40 0.80 11.50 -22.59
N PRO A 41 1.03 12.68 -23.24
CA PRO A 41 2.31 13.02 -23.85
C PRO A 41 3.48 12.82 -22.88
N ALA A 42 4.64 12.40 -23.39
CA ALA A 42 5.78 12.05 -22.53
C ALA A 42 6.17 13.18 -21.55
N GLY A 43 6.10 14.44 -21.99
CA GLY A 43 6.43 15.61 -21.17
C GLY A 43 5.45 15.86 -20.01
N SER A 44 4.17 15.53 -20.17
CA SER A 44 3.15 15.74 -19.11
C SER A 44 2.96 14.54 -18.19
N ARG A 45 3.63 13.41 -18.45
CA ARG A 45 3.56 12.22 -17.59
C ARG A 45 4.06 12.46 -16.17
N LEU A 46 5.15 13.21 -16.00
CA LEU A 46 5.69 13.50 -14.66
C LEU A 46 4.73 14.33 -13.80
N PHE A 47 3.99 15.25 -14.44
CA PHE A 47 3.01 16.08 -13.77
C PHE A 47 1.67 15.34 -13.52
N SER A 48 1.34 14.36 -14.36
CA SER A 48 0.08 13.61 -14.27
C SER A 48 0.17 12.36 -13.39
N HIS A 49 1.38 11.83 -13.17
CA HIS A 49 1.64 10.62 -12.40
C HIS A 49 2.61 10.88 -11.26
N HIS A 50 2.08 10.97 -10.04
CA HIS A 50 2.93 11.12 -8.88
C HIS A 50 3.52 9.78 -8.43
N THR A 51 4.77 9.82 -7.99
CA THR A 51 5.46 8.71 -7.33
C THR A 51 5.37 8.86 -5.82
N LEU A 52 5.67 7.79 -5.07
CA LEU A 52 5.79 7.86 -3.61
C LEU A 52 6.77 8.97 -3.19
N ALA A 53 7.91 9.07 -3.87
CA ALA A 53 8.92 10.07 -3.56
C ALA A 53 8.43 11.50 -3.85
N SER A 54 7.69 11.73 -4.93
CA SER A 54 7.18 13.07 -5.23
C SER A 54 6.11 13.51 -4.24
N VAL A 55 5.17 12.63 -3.85
CA VAL A 55 4.10 13.01 -2.91
C VAL A 55 4.66 13.28 -1.52
N ARG A 56 5.63 12.48 -1.06
CA ARG A 56 6.32 12.70 0.23
C ARG A 56 7.07 14.02 0.33
N LYS A 57 7.43 14.62 -0.82
CA LYS A 57 8.12 15.91 -0.88
C LYS A 57 7.18 17.11 -1.00
N LEU A 58 5.87 16.88 -1.10
CA LEU A 58 4.90 17.97 -1.17
C LEU A 58 4.82 18.69 0.18
N HIS A 59 4.77 20.02 0.15
CA HIS A 59 4.72 20.84 1.38
C HIS A 59 3.46 20.61 2.23
N PHE A 60 2.42 20.03 1.66
CA PHE A 60 1.13 19.78 2.30
C PHE A 60 0.90 18.30 2.63
N PHE A 61 1.94 17.47 2.51
CA PHE A 61 1.93 16.10 3.01
C PHE A 61 2.56 16.06 4.39
N HIS A 62 1.80 15.60 5.38
CA HIS A 62 2.22 15.52 6.78
C HIS A 62 2.25 14.06 7.21
N PRO A 63 3.44 13.45 7.39
CA PRO A 63 3.54 12.08 7.85
C PRO A 63 3.11 11.96 9.33
N PHE A 64 2.47 10.86 9.69
CA PHE A 64 2.09 10.56 11.08
C PHE A 64 3.29 10.21 11.95
N PHE A 65 4.33 9.65 11.33
CA PHE A 65 5.57 9.28 11.99
C PHE A 65 6.76 9.74 11.14
N LEU A 66 7.73 10.38 11.78
CA LEU A 66 8.98 10.80 11.16
C LEU A 66 10.12 10.45 12.14
N PRO A 67 11.15 9.70 11.72
CA PRO A 67 12.33 9.52 12.57
C PRO A 67 12.99 10.88 12.79
N GLN A 68 13.34 11.17 14.04
CA GLN A 68 13.91 12.45 14.43
C GLN A 68 15.40 12.50 14.08
N ASP A 69 16.10 11.37 14.23
CA ASP A 69 17.52 11.26 13.93
C ASP A 69 17.88 9.92 13.27
N SER A 70 19.17 9.72 13.02
CA SER A 70 19.69 8.47 12.46
C SER A 70 19.59 7.29 13.43
N LEU A 71 19.54 7.54 14.74
CA LEU A 71 19.48 6.48 15.75
C LEU A 71 18.11 5.82 15.72
N ASP A 72 17.03 6.59 15.56
CA ASP A 72 15.67 6.06 15.40
C ASP A 72 15.57 5.04 14.25
N ILE A 73 16.28 5.30 13.15
CA ILE A 73 16.31 4.42 11.97
C ILE A 73 17.01 3.09 12.30
N VAL A 74 18.09 3.14 13.09
CA VAL A 74 18.83 1.94 13.50
C VAL A 74 18.04 1.14 14.53
N LEU A 75 17.40 1.81 15.50
CA LEU A 75 16.57 1.16 16.51
C LEU A 75 15.31 0.50 15.92
N ALA A 76 14.79 1.05 14.82
CA ALA A 76 13.67 0.46 14.10
C ALA A 76 14.07 -0.73 13.20
N ALA A 77 15.38 -0.98 13.00
CA ALA A 77 15.85 -2.04 12.12
C ALA A 77 15.63 -3.44 12.73
N VAL A 78 15.46 -4.42 11.85
CA VAL A 78 15.40 -5.84 12.18
C VAL A 78 16.79 -6.43 12.06
N TYR A 79 17.21 -7.12 13.13
CA TYR A 79 18.43 -7.92 13.12
C TYR A 79 18.20 -9.21 12.33
N ASN A 80 18.94 -9.39 11.24
CA ASN A 80 18.93 -10.63 10.48
C ASN A 80 20.22 -11.42 10.77
N HIS A 81 20.11 -12.43 11.63
CA HIS A 81 21.21 -13.37 11.85
C HIS A 81 21.20 -14.44 10.76
N SER A 82 21.60 -14.07 9.54
CA SER A 82 21.79 -15.02 8.46
C SER A 82 22.92 -15.99 8.82
N LYS A 83 22.77 -17.27 8.48
CA LYS A 83 23.87 -18.27 8.53
C LYS A 83 24.76 -18.19 7.28
N GLU A 84 24.63 -17.14 6.48
CA GLU A 84 25.45 -16.96 5.29
C GLU A 84 26.92 -16.91 5.66
N ARG A 85 27.71 -17.59 4.82
CA ARG A 85 29.15 -17.69 5.02
C ARG A 85 29.88 -16.36 4.76
N PHE A 86 29.24 -15.47 4.01
CA PHE A 86 29.75 -14.16 3.60
C PHE A 86 28.62 -13.11 3.65
N ALA A 87 28.03 -12.88 4.83
CA ALA A 87 27.10 -11.77 5.00
C ALA A 87 27.88 -10.45 5.01
N ASP A 88 27.40 -9.45 4.26
CA ASP A 88 27.97 -8.12 4.30
C ASP A 88 27.55 -7.42 5.59
N LYS A 89 28.33 -6.42 6.04
CA LYS A 89 27.99 -5.66 7.26
C LYS A 89 26.62 -4.98 7.17
N GLU A 90 26.19 -4.64 5.95
CA GLU A 90 24.89 -4.02 5.68
C GLU A 90 23.71 -4.98 5.87
N ASP A 91 23.94 -6.30 5.81
CA ASP A 91 22.89 -7.32 5.97
C ASP A 91 22.46 -7.50 7.44
N LEU A 92 23.19 -6.89 8.38
CA LEU A 92 22.95 -7.03 9.80
C LEU A 92 21.74 -6.23 10.30
N TYR A 93 21.50 -5.06 9.70
CA TYR A 93 20.45 -4.12 10.08
C TYR A 93 19.54 -3.82 8.89
N LEU A 94 18.51 -4.63 8.72
CA LEU A 94 17.55 -4.47 7.63
C LEU A 94 16.34 -3.69 8.11
N GLN A 95 15.88 -2.73 7.32
CA GLN A 95 14.60 -2.09 7.62
C GLN A 95 13.46 -3.13 7.53
N PRO A 96 12.49 -3.12 8.46
CA PRO A 96 11.46 -4.15 8.49
C PRO A 96 10.65 -4.22 7.18
N GLU A 97 10.40 -3.08 6.51
CA GLU A 97 9.76 -3.06 5.19
C GLU A 97 10.51 -3.86 4.11
N THR A 98 11.84 -3.97 4.20
CA THR A 98 12.67 -4.67 3.21
C THR A 98 12.49 -6.19 3.30
N VAL A 99 12.23 -6.71 4.50
CA VAL A 99 11.96 -8.14 4.74
C VAL A 99 10.47 -8.49 4.65
N GLY A 100 9.63 -7.54 4.21
CA GLY A 100 8.19 -7.74 4.02
C GLY A 100 7.35 -7.61 5.29
N CYS A 101 7.94 -7.08 6.38
CA CYS A 101 7.15 -6.68 7.54
C CYS A 101 6.33 -5.43 7.19
N LYS A 102 5.10 -5.35 7.69
CA LYS A 102 4.29 -4.15 7.54
C LYS A 102 4.81 -3.08 8.49
N THR A 103 5.26 -1.96 7.95
CA THR A 103 5.64 -0.76 8.70
C THR A 103 4.72 0.40 8.34
N TRP A 104 4.91 1.54 9.01
CA TRP A 104 4.19 2.77 8.69
C TRP A 104 4.55 3.26 7.28
N ARG A 105 5.75 2.96 6.77
CA ARG A 105 6.27 3.45 5.47
C ARG A 105 6.14 2.39 4.37
N ARG A 106 5.65 2.79 3.18
CA ARG A 106 5.58 1.93 2.00
C ARG A 106 6.84 2.04 1.15
N LEU A 107 7.52 0.93 0.91
CA LEU A 107 8.68 0.90 0.00
C LEU A 107 8.27 0.91 -1.48
N ARG A 108 7.11 0.33 -1.80
CA ARG A 108 6.61 0.16 -3.18
C ARG A 108 5.23 0.79 -3.34
N ASN A 109 4.92 1.28 -4.56
CA ASN A 109 3.60 1.83 -4.87
C ASN A 109 2.57 0.69 -4.99
N THR A 110 2.12 0.21 -3.84
CA THR A 110 1.13 -0.86 -3.66
C THR A 110 -0.06 -0.35 -2.87
N VAL A 111 -1.21 -1.01 -3.04
CA VAL A 111 -2.42 -0.81 -2.24
C VAL A 111 -2.73 -2.11 -1.52
N ASP A 112 -3.17 -1.99 -0.27
CA ASP A 112 -3.57 -3.12 0.55
C ASP A 112 -4.97 -3.58 0.12
N LYS A 113 -5.08 -4.84 -0.32
CA LYS A 113 -6.37 -5.46 -0.59
C LYS A 113 -6.75 -6.39 0.55
N ILE A 114 -7.86 -6.06 1.20
CA ILE A 114 -8.52 -6.95 2.16
C ILE A 114 -9.14 -8.08 1.35
N PRO A 115 -8.83 -9.36 1.64
CA PRO A 115 -9.47 -10.46 0.93
C PRO A 115 -10.97 -10.45 1.24
N SER A 116 -11.78 -10.39 0.18
CA SER A 116 -13.25 -10.45 0.29
C SER A 116 -13.62 -11.66 1.13
N ALA A 117 -14.56 -11.50 2.06
CA ALA A 117 -15.15 -12.67 2.70
C ALA A 117 -15.69 -13.57 1.59
N GLN A 118 -15.32 -14.85 1.60
CA GLN A 118 -16.00 -15.83 0.76
C GLN A 118 -17.45 -15.81 1.21
N ILE A 119 -18.32 -15.20 0.42
CA ILE A 119 -19.77 -15.31 0.63
C ILE A 119 -20.06 -16.78 0.31
N PRO A 120 -20.54 -17.59 1.26
CA PRO A 120 -20.96 -18.94 0.93
C PRO A 120 -22.04 -18.82 -0.13
N MET A 121 -21.82 -19.43 -1.31
CA MET A 121 -22.87 -19.60 -2.31
C MET A 121 -23.99 -20.41 -1.65
N ARG A 122 -24.99 -19.72 -1.09
CA ARG A 122 -26.28 -20.33 -0.89
C ARG A 122 -26.88 -20.45 -2.29
N GLN A 123 -27.09 -21.69 -2.70
CA GLN A 123 -27.86 -22.06 -3.87
C GLN A 123 -29.16 -21.25 -3.82
N ILE A 124 -29.34 -20.36 -4.80
CA ILE A 124 -30.61 -19.66 -4.98
C ILE A 124 -31.53 -20.74 -5.53
N ASP A 125 -32.15 -21.51 -4.64
CA ASP A 125 -33.26 -22.37 -5.03
C ASP A 125 -34.34 -21.43 -5.57
N GLU A 126 -34.67 -21.63 -6.85
CA GLU A 126 -35.71 -20.92 -7.57
C GLU A 126 -36.98 -20.86 -6.71
N PHE A 127 -37.27 -19.69 -6.13
CA PHE A 127 -38.63 -19.34 -5.77
C PHE A 127 -39.40 -19.16 -7.08
N ARG A 128 -39.82 -20.28 -7.65
CA ARG A 128 -40.87 -20.37 -8.65
C ARG A 128 -42.13 -19.80 -7.99
N SER A 129 -42.45 -18.54 -8.29
CA SER A 129 -43.71 -17.93 -7.88
C SER A 129 -44.86 -18.78 -8.43
N PRO A 130 -45.78 -19.27 -7.58
CA PRO A 130 -46.95 -19.97 -8.05
C PRO A 130 -48.06 -18.94 -8.34
N PHE A 131 -48.65 -19.06 -9.53
CA PHE A 131 -49.91 -18.43 -9.96
C PHE A 131 -49.89 -16.92 -10.30
N VAL A 132 -49.84 -16.64 -11.60
CA VAL A 132 -50.79 -15.70 -12.20
C VAL A 132 -51.84 -16.57 -12.91
N SER A 133 -53.10 -16.48 -12.48
CA SER A 133 -54.23 -17.03 -13.23
C SER A 133 -55.32 -15.96 -13.32
N ASN A 134 -55.60 -15.60 -14.59
CA ASN A 134 -56.75 -14.91 -15.19
C ASN A 134 -57.24 -13.58 -14.60
#